data_AF-A0A0C2C285-F1
#
_entry.id   AF-A0A0C2C285-F1
#
_cell.length_a   1.000
_cell.length_b   1.000
_cell.length_c   1.000
_cell.angle_alpha   90.00
_cell.angle_beta   90.00
_cell.angle_gamma   90.00
#
_symmetry.space_group_name_H-M   'P 1'
#
loop_
_entity.id
_entity.type
_entity.pdbx_description
1 polymer ?
#
loop_
_entity_poly.entity_id
_entity_poly.type
_entity_poly.pdbx_seq_one_letter_code
_entity_poly.pdbx_strand_id
1 'polypeptide(L)'
;MRVCVVGAGVSGLPAIKACLEEGVDVVCYEKSADLGGLWNYRPGQKNVRRWTDKSQIGGTVMATTVVNTSKEMMAYSDFPPPEDWPNFMHHSKVIMKRGVV
;
A
#
# COMPACT_ATOMS: atom_id res chain seq x y z
N MET A 1 -24.44 -8.39 -0.73
CA MET A 1 -23.28 -8.93 -1.48
C MET A 1 -22.08 -8.85 -0.54
N ARG A 2 -21.19 -9.85 -0.54
CA ARG A 2 -19.98 -9.83 0.29
C ARG A 2 -18.74 -9.89 -0.60
N VAL A 3 -17.80 -8.96 -0.41
CA VAL A 3 -16.61 -8.81 -1.25
C VAL A 3 -15.37 -9.28 -0.47
N CYS A 4 -14.51 -10.04 -1.15
CA CYS A 4 -13.20 -10.42 -0.65
C CYS A 4 -12.12 -9.62 -1.38
N VAL A 5 -11.34 -8.84 -0.65
CA VAL A 5 -10.16 -8.14 -1.15
C VAL A 5 -8.92 -8.95 -0.77
N VAL A 6 -8.07 -9.26 -1.74
CA VAL A 6 -6.81 -9.99 -1.52
C VAL A 6 -5.64 -9.02 -1.67
N GLY A 7 -4.97 -8.75 -0.55
CA GLY A 7 -3.86 -7.81 -0.41
C GLY A 7 -4.32 -6.41 0.02
N ALA A 8 -3.64 -5.84 1.02
CA ALA A 8 -3.92 -4.52 1.59
C ALA A 8 -2.84 -3.50 1.20
N GLY A 9 -2.43 -3.53 -0.08
CA GLY A 9 -1.54 -2.54 -0.68
C GLY A 9 -2.28 -1.34 -1.28
N VAL A 10 -1.62 -0.61 -2.17
CA VAL A 10 -2.15 0.60 -2.83
C VAL A 10 -3.46 0.39 -3.58
N SER A 11 -3.73 -0.82 -4.06
CA SER A 11 -4.99 -1.17 -4.74
C SER A 11 -6.04 -1.74 -3.77
N GLY A 12 -5.60 -2.44 -2.72
CA GLY A 12 -6.50 -3.09 -1.78
C GLY A 12 -7.20 -2.11 -0.85
N LEU A 13 -6.46 -1.15 -0.30
CA LEU A 13 -7.01 -0.12 0.59
C LEU A 13 -8.14 0.70 -0.05
N PRO A 14 -8.00 1.26 -1.27
CA PRO A 14 -9.10 1.98 -1.90
C PRO A 14 -10.24 1.05 -2.34
N ALA A 15 -9.98 -0.22 -2.63
CA ALA A 15 -11.05 -1.18 -2.90
C ALA A 15 -11.90 -1.44 -1.64
N ILE A 16 -11.27 -1.55 -0.47
CA ILE A 16 -11.96 -1.63 0.83
C ILE A 16 -12.77 -0.36 1.05
N LYS A 17 -12.14 0.82 0.92
CA LYS A 17 -12.81 2.12 1.06
C LYS A 17 -14.06 2.22 0.17
N ALA A 18 -13.92 1.94 -1.12
CA ALA A 18 -15.03 2.00 -2.06
C ALA A 18 -16.16 1.01 -1.69
N CYS A 19 -15.83 -0.20 -1.22
CA CYS A 19 -16.85 -1.13 -0.72
C CYS A 19 -17.60 -0.55 0.49
N LEU A 20 -16.87 0.03 1.45
CA LEU A 20 -17.47 0.63 2.64
C LEU A 20 -18.35 1.84 2.31
N GLU A 21 -17.90 2.72 1.40
CA GLU A 21 -18.66 3.89 0.95
C GLU A 21 -19.99 3.50 0.28
N GLU A 22 -20.01 2.38 -0.42
CA GLU A 22 -21.21 1.82 -1.07
C GLU A 22 -22.03 0.90 -0.14
N GLY A 23 -21.67 0.79 1.15
CA GLY A 23 -22.37 -0.06 2.12
C GLY A 23 -22.24 -1.57 1.87
N VAL A 24 -21.18 -2.00 1.18
CA VAL A 24 -20.90 -3.40 0.86
C VAL A 24 -20.08 -4.05 1.98
N ASP A 25 -20.52 -5.21 2.47
CA ASP A 25 -19.76 -6.03 3.43
C ASP A 25 -18.47 -6.53 2.77
N VAL A 26 -17.32 -6.15 3.33
CA VAL A 26 -16.00 -6.43 2.77
C VAL A 26 -15.10 -7.10 3.80
N VAL A 27 -14.36 -8.12 3.36
CA VAL A 27 -13.28 -8.74 4.10
C VAL A 27 -11.99 -8.63 3.31
N CYS A 28 -10.92 -8.17 3.95
CA CYS A 28 -9.59 -8.11 3.35
C CYS A 28 -8.66 -9.14 3.99
N TYR A 29 -7.94 -9.89 3.16
CA TYR A 29 -6.85 -10.77 3.58
C TYR A 29 -5.51 -10.23 3.07
N GLU A 30 -4.60 -9.89 3.99
CA GLU A 30 -3.23 -9.50 3.69
C GLU A 30 -2.28 -10.59 4.20
N LYS A 31 -1.31 -10.98 3.38
CA LYS A 31 -0.35 -12.04 3.73
C LYS A 31 0.68 -11.55 4.75
N SER A 32 1.07 -10.28 4.65
CA SER A 32 2.02 -9.64 5.55
C SER A 32 1.39 -9.24 6.89
N ALA A 33 2.25 -8.98 7.87
CA ALA A 33 1.82 -8.54 9.19
C ALA A 33 1.33 -7.08 9.21
N ASP A 34 1.48 -6.32 8.12
CA ASP A 34 1.19 -4.89 8.12
C ASP A 34 0.86 -4.35 6.71
N LEU A 35 0.02 -3.31 6.67
CA LEU A 35 -0.55 -2.75 5.44
C LEU A 35 0.49 -2.09 4.52
N GLY A 36 0.08 -1.88 3.26
CA GLY A 36 0.75 -1.02 2.27
C GLY A 36 1.66 -1.73 1.28
N GLY A 37 1.76 -3.06 1.37
CA GLY A 37 2.31 -3.92 0.31
C GLY A 37 3.73 -3.54 -0.10
N LEU A 38 3.90 -3.08 -1.34
CA LEU A 38 5.19 -2.71 -1.93
C LEU A 38 5.91 -1.61 -1.13
N TRP A 39 5.17 -0.61 -0.66
CA TRP A 39 5.72 0.57 0.02
C TRP A 39 6.08 0.31 1.49
N ASN A 40 5.65 -0.83 2.05
CA ASN A 40 6.08 -1.27 3.36
C ASN A 40 7.49 -1.89 3.25
N TYR A 41 8.52 -1.08 3.46
CA TYR A 41 9.91 -1.53 3.43
C TYR A 41 10.20 -2.56 4.51
N ARG A 42 10.68 -3.74 4.10
CA ARG A 42 11.04 -4.83 5.01
C ARG A 42 12.54 -5.16 4.91
N PRO A 43 13.37 -4.71 5.88
CA PRO A 43 14.80 -5.02 5.89
C PRO A 43 15.06 -6.53 5.83
N GLY A 44 16.04 -6.94 5.02
CA GLY A 44 16.44 -8.35 4.89
C GLY A 44 15.54 -9.20 3.98
N GLN A 45 14.36 -8.72 3.58
CA GLN A 45 13.53 -9.41 2.61
C GLN A 45 14.07 -9.20 1.20
N LYS A 46 14.44 -10.28 0.53
CA LYS A 46 14.88 -10.23 -0.88
C LYS A 46 13.65 -10.16 -1.78
N ASN A 47 13.71 -9.31 -2.81
CA ASN A 47 12.64 -9.23 -3.79
C ASN A 47 12.46 -10.57 -4.53
N VAL A 48 11.19 -10.93 -4.71
CA VAL A 48 10.77 -12.22 -5.26
C VAL A 48 11.31 -12.37 -6.69
N ARG A 49 12.19 -13.35 -6.90
CA ARG A 49 12.59 -13.80 -8.25
C ARG A 49 11.69 -14.93 -8.78
N ARG A 50 10.93 -15.59 -7.91
CA ARG A 50 10.07 -16.73 -8.26
C ARG A 50 8.88 -16.87 -7.33
N TRP A 51 7.67 -16.98 -7.89
CA TRP A 51 6.41 -17.13 -7.15
C TRP A 51 6.37 -18.38 -6.23
N THR A 52 7.23 -19.37 -6.47
CA THR A 52 7.25 -20.64 -5.73
C THR A 52 7.87 -20.58 -4.34
N ASP A 53 8.56 -19.48 -3.99
CA ASP A 53 9.17 -19.34 -2.66
C ASP A 53 8.11 -18.96 -1.62
N LYS A 54 7.55 -19.98 -0.95
CA LYS A 54 6.52 -19.82 0.09
C LYS A 54 7.01 -19.06 1.33
N SER A 55 8.33 -18.95 1.53
CA SER A 55 8.91 -18.21 2.67
C SER A 55 8.77 -16.70 2.53
N GLN A 56 8.41 -16.20 1.33
CA GLN A 56 8.39 -14.77 1.02
C GLN A 56 6.97 -14.19 1.15
N ILE A 57 6.89 -12.99 1.73
CA ILE A 57 5.64 -12.35 2.15
C ILE A 57 5.04 -11.46 1.03
N GLY A 58 5.84 -11.06 0.03
CA GLY A 58 5.43 -10.21 -1.09
C GLY A 58 6.57 -9.33 -1.63
N GLY A 59 6.28 -8.38 -2.53
CA GLY A 59 7.25 -7.39 -3.01
C GLY A 59 7.53 -6.28 -1.98
N THR A 60 8.75 -5.76 -1.94
CA THR A 60 9.15 -4.62 -1.10
C THR A 60 10.05 -3.66 -1.90
N VAL A 61 9.95 -2.38 -1.60
CA VAL A 61 10.92 -1.38 -2.07
C VAL A 61 12.32 -1.60 -1.48
N MET A 62 13.30 -0.89 -2.02
CA MET A 62 14.64 -0.78 -1.46
C MET A 62 14.69 0.32 -0.39
N ALA A 63 15.71 0.28 0.48
CA ALA A 63 15.86 1.20 1.60
C ALA A 63 15.83 2.69 1.20
N THR A 64 16.29 3.00 -0.02
CA THR A 64 16.46 4.37 -0.54
C THR A 64 15.47 4.74 -1.64
N THR A 65 14.43 3.92 -1.86
CA THR A 65 13.48 4.17 -2.95
C THR A 65 12.75 5.52 -2.77
N VAL A 66 12.77 6.33 -3.83
CA VAL A 66 11.99 7.55 -3.99
C VAL A 66 11.03 7.35 -5.15
N VAL A 67 9.78 7.81 -5.03
CA VAL A 67 8.80 7.70 -6.12
C VAL A 67 9.25 8.51 -7.33
N ASN A 68 8.91 8.01 -8.52
CA ASN A 68 9.13 8.69 -9.80
C ASN A 68 7.90 9.48 -10.28
N THR A 69 6.82 9.48 -9.50
CA THR A 69 5.58 10.20 -9.77
C THR A 69 5.38 11.26 -8.68
N SER A 70 4.94 12.46 -9.08
CA SER A 70 4.66 13.56 -8.14
C SER A 70 3.59 13.18 -7.12
N LYS A 71 3.69 13.69 -5.89
CA LYS A 71 2.74 13.46 -4.79
C LYS A 71 1.30 13.82 -5.19
N GLU A 72 1.12 14.88 -5.98
CA GLU A 72 -0.20 15.33 -6.46
C GLU A 72 -0.83 14.37 -7.48
N MET A 73 0.01 13.66 -8.23
CA MET A 73 -0.43 12.71 -9.25
C MET A 73 -0.64 11.29 -8.70
N MET A 74 -0.16 11.03 -7.48
CA MET A 74 -0.19 9.71 -6.84
C MET A 74 -1.19 9.65 -5.66
N ALA A 75 -1.69 10.79 -5.21
CA ALA A 75 -2.65 10.88 -4.12
C ALA A 75 -3.94 10.12 -4.43
N TYR A 76 -4.59 9.59 -3.39
CA TYR A 76 -6.01 9.28 -3.49
C TYR A 76 -6.79 10.58 -3.61
N SER A 77 -7.88 10.56 -4.37
CA SER A 77 -8.64 11.76 -4.77
C SER A 77 -9.13 12.62 -3.60
N ASP A 78 -9.37 12.00 -2.45
CA ASP A 78 -9.92 12.62 -1.25
C ASP A 78 -8.97 12.53 -0.04
N PHE A 79 -7.73 12.09 -0.27
CA PHE A 79 -6.71 11.97 0.78
C PHE A 79 -5.36 12.51 0.29
N PRO A 80 -5.24 13.83 0.11
CA PRO A 80 -4.02 14.45 -0.39
C PRO A 80 -2.87 14.33 0.64
N PRO A 81 -1.62 14.18 0.16
CA PRO A 81 -0.45 14.23 1.03
C PRO A 81 -0.27 15.65 1.60
N PRO A 82 0.45 15.79 2.74
CA PRO A 82 0.78 17.10 3.30
C PRO A 82 1.48 18.04 2.32
N GLU A 83 1.15 19.33 2.39
CA GLU A 83 1.69 20.36 1.50
C GLU A 83 3.20 20.53 1.64
N ASP A 84 3.72 20.37 2.87
CA ASP A 84 5.15 20.50 3.21
C ASP A 84 6.00 19.31 2.74
N TRP A 85 5.39 18.25 2.19
CA TRP A 85 6.13 17.10 1.69
C TRP A 85 6.73 17.32 0.30
N PRO A 86 7.87 16.67 0.00
CA PRO A 86 8.49 16.77 -1.31
C PRO A 86 7.58 16.18 -2.39
N ASN A 87 7.60 16.77 -3.58
CA ASN A 87 6.85 16.25 -4.74
C ASN A 87 7.24 14.80 -5.06
N PHE A 88 8.52 14.46 -4.95
CA PHE A 88 9.01 13.09 -5.08
C PHE A 88 9.36 12.55 -3.69
N MET A 89 8.46 11.73 -3.15
CA MET A 89 8.52 11.23 -1.79
C MET A 89 9.43 10.01 -1.65
N HIS A 90 10.22 9.98 -0.57
CA HIS A 90 10.84 8.73 -0.10
C HIS A 90 9.75 7.72 0.29
N HIS A 91 9.99 6.42 0.10
CA HIS A 91 8.99 5.37 0.38
C HIS A 91 8.38 5.45 1.79
N SER A 92 9.17 5.87 2.77
CA SER A 92 8.71 6.05 4.15
C SER A 92 7.64 7.13 4.33
N LYS A 93 7.54 8.08 3.39
CA LYS A 93 6.44 9.06 3.33
C LYS A 93 5.24 8.53 2.56
N VAL A 94 5.45 7.71 1.53
CA VAL A 94 4.37 7.10 0.74
C VAL A 94 3.49 6.17 1.58
N ILE A 95 4.12 5.37 2.45
CA ILE A 95 3.43 4.39 3.30
C ILE A 95 2.67 5.01 4.48
N MET A 96 2.76 6.33 4.70
CA MET A 96 2.32 6.94 5.94
C MET A 96 0.88 6.61 6.30
N LYS A 97 0.73 5.96 7.46
CA LYS A 97 -0.54 5.49 8.02
C LYS A 97 -1.04 6.53 9.01
N ARG A 98 -1.82 7.50 8.53
CA ARG A 98 -2.64 8.35 9.42
C ARG A 98 -3.99 7.66 9.61
N GLY A 99 -4.46 7.58 10.86
CA GLY A 99 -5.78 7.09 11.30
C GLY A 99 -6.53 6.30 10.23
N VAL A 100 -6.29 4.99 10.23
CA VAL A 100 -6.85 4.00 9.29
C VAL A 100 -8.28 4.38 8.89
N VAL A 101 -8.51 4.45 7.58
CA VAL A 101 -9.79 4.69 6.85
C VAL A 101 -11.04 4.34 7.64
#